data_AF-A0A7X5F8L6-F1
#
_entry.id   AF-A0A7X5F8L6-F1
#
_cell.length_a   1.000
_cell.length_b   1.000
_cell.length_c   1.000
_cell.angle_alpha   90.00
_cell.angle_beta   90.00
_cell.angle_gamma   90.00
#
_symmetry.space_group_name_H-M   'P 1'
#
loop_
_entity.id
_entity.type
_entity.pdbx_description
1 polymer ?
#
loop_
_entity_poly.entity_id
_entity_poly.type
_entity_poly.pdbx_seq_one_letter_code
_entity_poly.pdbx_strand_id
1 'polypeptide(L)' 'MKKKVIGIICGGKSGEHEVSLRSAYYVFKNINRKKYRAVLLGIDKKGHWHFAEKYEDLIEERKPFPRMKKKLLLR' A
#
# COMPACT_ATOMS: atom_id res chain seq x y z
N MET A 1 -10.50 17.17 15.59
CA MET A 1 -10.16 17.31 14.15
C MET A 1 -10.02 15.94 13.50
N LYS A 2 -10.58 15.74 12.29
CA LYS A 2 -10.45 14.49 11.52
C LYS A 2 -9.07 14.44 10.86
N LYS A 3 -8.33 13.33 11.03
CA LYS A 3 -7.01 13.15 10.38
C LYS A 3 -7.17 13.07 8.87
N LYS A 4 -6.29 13.74 8.10
CA LYS A 4 -6.25 13.59 6.64
C LYS A 4 -5.80 12.17 6.28
N VAL A 5 -6.50 11.54 5.32
CA VAL A 5 -6.14 10.22 4.81
C VAL A 5 -5.12 10.39 3.69
N ILE A 6 -3.99 9.70 3.80
CA ILE A 6 -2.91 9.73 2.80
C ILE A 6 -2.80 8.33 2.19
N GLY A 7 -3.05 8.22 0.88
CA GLY A 7 -2.82 7.01 0.10
C GLY A 7 -1.37 6.96 -0.38
N ILE A 8 -0.65 5.89 -0.03
CA ILE A 8 0.70 5.63 -0.50
C ILE A 8 0.61 4.53 -1.56
N ILE A 9 0.99 4.85 -2.79
CA ILE A 9 0.98 3.92 -3.92
C ILE A 9 2.40 3.40 -4.16
N CYS A 10 2.57 2.09 -4.36
CA CYS A 10 3.88 1.47 -4.52
C CYS A 10 3.85 0.15 -5.30
N GLY A 11 5.04 -0.38 -5.62
CA GLY A 11 5.22 -1.56 -6.47
C GLY A 11 5.16 -1.18 -7.95
N GLY A 12 4.40 -1.93 -8.73
CA GLY A 12 4.20 -1.76 -10.16
C GLY A 12 4.79 -2.89 -10.99
N LYS A 13 4.38 -2.97 -12.25
CA LYS A 13 4.99 -3.84 -13.27
C LYS A 13 6.27 -3.19 -13.80
N SER A 14 7.33 -3.21 -12.99
CA SER A 14 8.63 -2.59 -13.27
C SER A 14 9.76 -3.43 -12.66
N GLY A 15 10.99 -3.29 -13.17
CA GLY A 15 12.21 -3.83 -12.54
C GLY A 15 12.56 -3.15 -11.22
N GLU A 16 11.94 -2.02 -10.90
CA GLU A 16 12.10 -1.29 -9.63
C GLU A 16 11.00 -1.61 -8.60
N HIS A 17 10.21 -2.66 -8.84
CA HIS A 17 9.07 -3.05 -8.00
C HIS A 17 9.45 -3.10 -6.50
N GLU A 18 10.52 -3.80 -6.17
CA GLU A 18 11.02 -3.98 -4.80
C GLU A 18 11.53 -2.66 -4.19
N VAL A 19 12.16 -1.83 -5.02
CA VAL A 19 12.67 -0.50 -4.61
C VAL A 19 11.51 0.42 -4.26
N SER A 20 10.44 0.40 -5.07
CA SER A 20 9.21 1.15 -4.85
C SER A 20 8.49 0.71 -3.57
N LEU A 21 8.36 -0.60 -3.33
CA LEU A 21 7.81 -1.15 -2.08
C LEU A 21 8.65 -0.70 -0.87
N ARG A 22 9.98 -0.83 -0.93
CA ARG A 22 10.88 -0.45 0.18
C ARG A 22 10.82 1.05 0.48
N SER A 23 10.68 1.88 -0.55
CA SER A 23 10.51 3.32 -0.40
C SER A 23 9.20 3.65 0.34
N ALA A 24 8.10 3.01 -0.07
CA ALA A 24 6.81 3.17 0.58
C ALA A 24 6.79 2.67 2.03
N TYR A 25 7.54 1.61 2.37
CA TYR A 25 7.71 1.16 3.75
C TYR A 25 8.23 2.27 4.65
N TYR A 26 9.33 2.93 4.26
CA TYR A 26 9.92 3.98 5.09
C TYR A 26 9.02 5.21 5.20
N VAL A 27 8.31 5.59 4.12
CA VAL A 27 7.30 6.66 4.18
C VAL A 27 6.17 6.29 5.14
N PHE A 28 5.57 5.10 4.99
CA PHE A 28 4.49 4.62 5.85
C PHE A 28 4.93 4.50 7.31
N LYS A 29 6.15 4.03 7.57
CA LYS A 29 6.70 3.87 8.92
C LYS A 29 6.89 5.22 9.62
N ASN A 30 7.39 6.23 8.92
CA ASN A 30 7.80 7.51 9.52
C ASN A 30 6.78 8.64 9.38
N ILE A 31 5.68 8.44 8.64
CA ILE A 31 4.64 9.46 8.50
C ILE A 31 4.06 9.84 9.87
N ASN A 32 3.82 11.15 10.09
CA ASN A 32 3.25 11.66 11.34
C ASN A 32 1.82 11.15 11.56
N ARG A 33 1.69 10.08 12.37
CA ARG A 33 0.41 9.43 12.71
C ARG A 33 -0.51 10.29 13.59
N LYS A 34 -0.02 11.36 14.21
CA LYS A 34 -0.88 12.33 14.91
C LYS A 34 -1.67 13.17 13.90
N LYS A 35 -1.04 13.53 12.77
CA LYS A 35 -1.64 14.37 11.71
C LYS A 35 -2.38 13.58 10.62
N TYR A 36 -1.90 12.38 10.30
CA TYR A 36 -2.36 11.61 9.13
C TYR A 36 -2.82 10.18 9.47
N ARG A 37 -3.76 9.68 8.68
CA ARG A 37 -4.08 8.24 8.57
C ARG A 37 -3.52 7.75 7.24
N ALA A 38 -2.47 6.94 7.26
CA ALA A 38 -1.89 6.37 6.05
C ALA A 38 -2.59 5.06 5.65
N VAL A 39 -2.82 4.88 4.35
CA VAL A 39 -3.29 3.63 3.73
C VAL A 39 -2.36 3.28 2.58
N LEU A 40 -2.22 1.98 2.28
CA LEU A 40 -1.31 1.49 1.26
C LEU A 40 -2.08 0.92 0.07
N LEU A 41 -1.58 1.20 -1.13
CA LEU A 41 -2.08 0.73 -2.42
C LEU A 41 -0.91 0.12 -3.19
N GLY A 42 -0.74 -1.20 -3.08
CA GLY A 42 0.31 -1.92 -3.79
C GLY A 42 -0.15 -2.33 -5.19
N ILE A 43 0.75 -2.24 -6.16
CA ILE A 43 0.56 -2.79 -7.50
C ILE A 43 1.52 -3.97 -7.65
N ASP A 44 1.00 -5.18 -7.89
CA ASP A 44 1.82 -6.38 -8.06
C ASP A 44 2.61 -6.33 -9.38
N LYS A 45 3.57 -7.26 -9.57
CA LYS A 45 4.32 -7.36 -10.84
C LYS A 45 3.46 -7.68 -12.06
N LYS A 46 2.22 -8.12 -11.87
CA LYS A 46 1.24 -8.40 -12.93
C LYS A 46 0.35 -7.17 -13.23
N GLY A 47 0.46 -6.09 -12.46
CA GLY A 47 -0.34 -4.87 -12.59
C GLY A 47 -1.66 -4.89 -11.81
N HIS A 48 -1.90 -5.88 -10.96
CA HIS A 48 -3.09 -5.90 -10.10
C HIS A 48 -2.92 -4.98 -8.90
N TRP A 49 -4.03 -4.35 -8.52
CA TRP A 49 -4.07 -3.43 -7.40
C TRP A 49 -4.52 -4.11 -6.11
N HIS A 50 -3.85 -3.74 -5.02
CA HIS A 50 -4.01 -4.32 -3.69
C HIS A 50 -4.13 -3.22 -2.66
N PHE A 51 -5.13 -3.34 -1.79
CA PHE A 51 -5.31 -2.42 -0.67
C PHE A 51 -4.81 -3.09 0.60
N ALA A 52 -4.02 -2.35 1.37
CA ALA A 52 -3.47 -2.83 2.62
C ALA A 52 -3.50 -1.74 3.70
N GLU A 53 -3.83 -2.16 4.93
CA GLU A 53 -3.67 -1.31 6.11
C GLU A 53 -2.32 -1.52 6.79
N LYS A 54 -1.66 -2.66 6.52
CA LYS A 54 -0.34 -3.02 7.02
C LYS A 54 0.61 -3.25 5.85
N TYR A 55 1.88 -2.87 6.01
CA TYR A 55 2.86 -3.05 4.95
C TYR A 55 3.17 -4.53 4.69
N GLU A 56 3.08 -5.36 5.72
CA GLU A 56 3.32 -6.80 5.65
C GLU A 56 2.33 -7.51 4.72
N ASP A 57 1.13 -6.94 4.53
CA ASP A 57 0.13 -7.44 3.59
C ASP A 57 0.54 -7.16 2.12
N LEU A 58 1.58 -6.36 1.90
CA LEU A 58 2.15 -6.05 0.59
C LEU A 58 3.42 -6.87 0.23
N ILE A 59 3.81 -7.84 1.06
CA ILE A 59 5.04 -8.62 0.83
C ILE A 59 4.68 -9.92 0.08
N GLU A 60 4.96 -9.96 -1.23
CA GLU A 60 4.69 -11.11 -2.11
C GLU A 60 5.31 -12.42 -1.61
N GLU A 61 6.52 -12.38 -1.03
CA GLU A 61 7.30 -13.56 -0.64
C GLU A 61 6.69 -14.38 0.51
N ARG A 62 5.73 -13.82 1.26
CA ARG A 62 5.14 -14.51 2.43
C ARG A 62 3.70 -14.94 2.22
N LYS A 63 2.88 -14.19 1.47
CA LYS A 63 1.47 -14.51 1.15
C LYS A 63 1.06 -13.79 -0.14
N PRO A 64 0.16 -14.35 -0.96
CA PRO A 64 -0.43 -13.60 -2.08
C PRO A 64 -1.13 -12.34 -1.55
N PHE A 65 -0.96 -11.22 -2.24
CA PHE A 65 -1.56 -9.95 -1.84
C PHE A 65 -3.07 -10.07 -1.62
N PRO A 66 -3.63 -9.47 -0.55
CA PRO A 66 -5.07 -9.37 -0.39
C PRO A 66 -5.67 -8.60 -1.57
N ARG A 67 -6.60 -9.21 -2.29
CA ARG A 67 -7.36 -8.52 -3.34
C ARG A 67 -8.29 -7.50 -2.69
N MET A 68 -8.42 -6.32 -3.31
CA MET A 68 -9.43 -5.34 -2.91
C MET A 68 -10.82 -6.00 -2.88
N LYS A 69 -11.46 -5.98 -1.72
CA LYS A 69 -12.85 -6.43 -1.60
C LYS A 69 -13.73 -5.45 -2.37
N LYS A 70 -14.58 -5.95 -3.28
CA LYS A 70 -15.51 -5.15 -4.11
C LYS A 70 -16.32 -4.09 -3.34
N LYS A 71 -16.58 -4.33 -2.05
CA LYS A 71 -17.30 -3.39 -1.15
C LYS A 71 -16.57 -2.06 -0.92
N LEU A 72 -15.25 -1.99 -1.16
CA LEU A 72 -14.44 -0.77 -1.03
C LEU A 72 -14.41 0.08 -2.31
N LEU A 73 -14.84 -0.48 -3.45
CA LEU A 73 -14.84 0.18 -4.77
C LEU A 73 -16.13 0.99 -5.06
N LEU A 74 -17.15 0.88 -4.20
CA LEU A 74 -18.51 1.40 -4.44
C LEU A 74 -19.02 2.30 -3.31
N ARG A 75 -18.17 3.20 -2.80
CA ARG A 75 -18.60 4.27 -1.88
C ARG A 75 -18.15 5.62 -2.35
#